data_AF-A0AA50XEH6-F1
#
_entry.id   AF-A0AA50XEH6-F1
#
_cell.length_a   1.000
_cell.length_b   1.000
_cell.length_c   1.000
_cell.angle_alpha   90.00
_cell.angle_beta   90.00
_cell.angle_gamma   90.00
#
_symmetry.space_group_name_H-M   'P 1'
#
loop_
_entity.id
_entity.type
_entity.pdbx_description
1 polymer ?
#
loop_
_entity_poly.entity_id
_entity_poly.type
_entity_poly.pdbx_seq_one_letter_code
_entity_poly.pdbx_strand_id
1 'polypeptide(L)'
;FATTDKSMKHKGISAFLVPKPIKGLELGKKEDKLGIRGSSTCSLIFEDCEIPTENLLGEPGLGFKIAMMTLDAGRIGIASQALGIA
;
A
#
# COMPACT_ATOMS: atom_id res chain seq x y z
N PHE A 1 -1.28 4.31 0.76
CA PHE A 1 -1.10 5.62 0.08
C PHE A 1 -2.47 6.23 -0.12
N ALA A 2 -2.64 7.51 0.17
CA ALA A 2 -3.92 8.20 0.00
C ALA A 2 -3.71 9.63 -0.50
N THR A 3 -4.70 10.18 -1.21
CA THR A 3 -4.67 11.57 -1.70
C THR A 3 -5.10 12.51 -0.59
N THR A 4 -4.20 13.39 -0.15
CA THR A 4 -4.46 14.46 0.81
C THR A 4 -4.89 15.76 0.13
N ASP A 5 -4.47 15.99 -1.12
CA ASP A 5 -4.92 17.11 -1.96
C ASP A 5 -5.16 16.64 -3.40
N LYS A 6 -6.42 16.63 -3.84
CA LYS A 6 -6.79 16.18 -5.19
C LYS A 6 -6.31 17.13 -6.28
N SER A 7 -6.20 18.43 -6.01
CA SER A 7 -5.80 19.44 -7.00
C SER A 7 -4.34 19.24 -7.47
N MET A 8 -3.52 18.70 -6.57
CA MET A 8 -2.08 18.48 -6.77
C MET A 8 -1.74 17.16 -7.48
N LYS A 9 -2.74 16.37 -7.89
CA LYS A 9 -2.58 15.08 -8.57
C LYS A 9 -1.59 14.17 -7.81
N HIS A 10 -0.58 13.60 -8.47
CA HIS A 10 0.40 12.72 -7.84
C HIS A 10 1.23 13.41 -6.74
N LYS A 11 1.38 14.75 -6.78
CA LYS A 11 2.07 15.53 -5.74
C LYS A 11 1.22 15.72 -4.48
N GLY A 12 -0.08 15.42 -4.54
CA GLY A 12 -0.99 15.45 -3.39
C GLY A 12 -1.16 14.09 -2.73
N ILE A 13 -0.35 13.08 -3.07
CA ILE A 13 -0.41 11.75 -2.48
C ILE A 13 0.56 11.67 -1.30
N SER A 14 0.08 11.14 -0.18
CA SER A 14 0.85 10.93 1.05
C SER A 14 0.89 9.44 1.43
N ALA A 15 1.91 9.05 2.20
CA ALA A 15 2.10 7.69 2.69
C ALA A 15 1.82 7.65 4.19
N PHE A 16 1.12 6.61 4.65
CA PHE A 16 0.66 6.50 6.04
C PHE A 16 0.98 5.11 6.58
N LEU A 17 1.45 5.06 7.82
CA LEU A 17 1.62 3.84 8.60
C LEU A 17 0.31 3.56 9.35
N VAL A 18 -0.48 2.60 8.89
CA VAL A 18 -1.76 2.28 9.54
C VAL A 18 -1.59 1.02 10.40
N PRO A 19 -1.66 1.12 11.74
CA PRO A 19 -1.55 -0.05 12.60
C PRO A 19 -2.79 -0.95 12.46
N LYS A 20 -2.62 -2.24 12.76
CA LYS A 20 -3.73 -3.19 12.90
C LYS A 20 -3.64 -3.84 14.29
N PRO A 21 -4.71 -3.80 15.11
CA PRO A 21 -6.04 -3.28 14.80
C PRO A 21 -6.13 -1.74 14.85
N ILE A 22 -7.06 -1.18 14.09
CA ILE A 22 -7.47 0.22 14.16
C ILE A 22 -8.96 0.31 13.81
N LYS A 23 -9.69 1.25 14.42
CA LYS A 23 -11.10 1.49 14.10
C LYS A 23 -11.22 1.97 12.66
N GLY A 24 -12.21 1.46 11.93
CA GLY A 24 -12.44 1.83 10.53
C GLY A 24 -11.58 1.09 9.51
N LEU A 25 -10.74 0.13 9.93
CA LEU A 25 -10.02 -0.77 9.01
C LEU A 25 -10.60 -2.18 9.05
N GLU A 26 -11.16 -2.62 7.93
CA GLU A 26 -11.65 -3.98 7.73
C GLU A 26 -10.89 -4.72 6.62
N LEU A 27 -10.85 -6.04 6.72
CA LEU A 27 -10.28 -6.92 5.69
C LEU A 27 -11.42 -7.58 4.92
N GLY A 28 -11.33 -7.53 3.60
CA GLY A 28 -12.19 -8.32 2.72
C GLY A 28 -11.86 -9.81 2.79
N LYS A 29 -12.65 -10.61 2.06
CA LYS A 29 -12.40 -12.05 1.93
C LYS A 29 -11.06 -12.32 1.25
N LYS A 30 -10.46 -13.47 1.56
CA LYS A 30 -9.27 -13.96 0.85
C LYS A 30 -9.66 -14.32 -0.59
N GLU A 31 -8.89 -13.82 -1.55
CA GLU A 31 -9.11 -14.07 -2.97
C GLU A 31 -8.79 -15.53 -3.36
N ASP A 32 -9.66 -16.11 -4.19
CA ASP A 32 -9.43 -17.41 -4.82
C ASP A 32 -8.64 -17.22 -6.12
N LYS A 33 -7.31 -17.35 -6.02
CA LYS A 33 -6.38 -17.04 -7.11
C LYS A 33 -6.03 -18.27 -7.93
N LEU A 34 -5.80 -18.06 -9.23
CA LEU A 34 -5.26 -19.08 -10.15
C LEU A 34 -3.95 -19.71 -9.62
N GLY A 35 -3.02 -18.89 -9.12
CA GLY A 35 -1.71 -19.30 -8.61
C GLY A 35 -1.27 -18.47 -7.40
N ILE A 36 -0.04 -18.69 -6.91
CA ILE A 36 0.51 -18.01 -5.71
C ILE A 36 -0.47 -18.10 -4.52
N ARG A 37 -1.12 -19.26 -4.36
CA ARG A 37 -2.21 -19.48 -3.38
C ARG A 37 -1.72 -19.45 -1.93
N GLY A 38 -0.42 -19.71 -1.72
CA GLY A 38 0.26 -19.57 -0.43
C GLY A 38 0.41 -18.11 0.03
N SER A 39 0.34 -17.14 -0.89
CA SER A 39 0.29 -15.71 -0.53
C SER A 39 -1.15 -15.30 -0.24
N SER A 40 -1.38 -14.66 0.91
CA SER A 40 -2.69 -14.09 1.24
C SER A 40 -2.91 -12.79 0.47
N THR A 41 -4.06 -12.69 -0.18
CA THR A 41 -4.47 -11.50 -0.94
C THR A 41 -5.93 -11.24 -0.60
N CYS A 42 -6.27 -10.02 -0.23
CA CYS A 42 -7.62 -9.60 0.11
C CYS A 42 -7.76 -8.09 -0.13
N SER A 43 -9.00 -7.62 -0.21
CA SER A 43 -9.29 -6.18 -0.18
C SER A 43 -9.03 -5.59 1.21
N LEU A 44 -8.64 -4.31 1.26
CA LEU A 44 -8.57 -3.50 2.48
C LEU A 44 -9.64 -2.41 2.39
N ILE A 45 -10.46 -2.28 3.43
CA ILE A 45 -11.56 -1.31 3.48
C ILE A 45 -11.26 -0.32 4.60
N PHE A 46 -11.26 0.97 4.26
CA PHE A 46 -11.01 2.06 5.20
C PHE A 46 -12.27 2.94 5.24
N GLU A 47 -12.96 2.95 6.38
CA GLU A 47 -14.18 3.72 6.63
C GLU A 47 -13.99 4.54 7.90
N ASP A 48 -13.96 5.88 7.77
CA ASP A 48 -13.75 6.81 8.88
C ASP A 48 -12.56 6.44 9.80
N CYS A 49 -11.45 6.01 9.18
CA CYS A 49 -10.26 5.58 9.88
C CYS A 49 -9.42 6.81 10.29
N GLU A 50 -9.37 7.09 11.60
CA GLU A 50 -8.60 8.19 12.18
C GLU A 50 -7.13 7.79 12.39
N ILE A 51 -6.22 8.43 11.64
CA ILE A 51 -4.79 8.17 11.70
C ILE A 51 -4.06 9.37 12.34
N PRO A 52 -3.25 9.18 13.40
CA PRO A 52 -2.44 10.25 13.97
C PRO A 52 -1.47 10.86 12.95
N THR A 53 -1.19 12.16 13.06
CA THR A 53 -0.28 12.86 12.12
C THR A 53 1.14 12.30 12.15
N GLU A 54 1.60 11.80 13.30
CA GLU A 54 2.90 11.14 13.47
C GLU A 54 3.07 9.85 12.65
N ASN A 55 1.97 9.25 12.19
CA ASN A 55 1.99 8.07 11.32
C ASN A 55 2.16 8.43 9.84
N LEU A 56 2.31 9.70 9.51
CA LEU A 56 2.71 10.14 8.17
C LEU A 56 4.15 9.69 7.90
N LEU A 57 4.34 8.92 6.84
CA LEU A 57 5.67 8.48 6.41
C LEU A 57 6.27 9.52 5.46
N GLY A 58 7.25 10.28 5.97
CA GLY A 58 7.84 11.41 5.25
C GLY A 58 6.95 12.66 5.31
N GLU A 59 7.14 13.57 4.37
CA GLU A 59 6.39 14.83 4.29
C GLU A 59 5.10 14.70 3.46
N PRO A 60 4.08 15.56 3.69
CA PRO A 60 2.89 15.62 2.85
C PRO A 60 3.25 15.75 1.36
N GLY A 61 2.63 14.93 0.52
CA GLY A 61 2.88 14.93 -0.92
C GLY A 61 4.06 14.08 -1.41
N LEU A 62 4.87 13.51 -0.51
CA LEU A 62 5.96 12.60 -0.89
C LEU A 62 5.50 11.16 -1.14
N GLY A 63 4.23 10.83 -0.89
CA GLY A 63 3.71 9.48 -0.96
C GLY A 63 3.88 8.81 -2.32
N PHE A 64 3.70 9.55 -3.42
CA PHE A 64 3.92 8.98 -4.77
C PHE A 64 5.39 8.62 -5.00
N LYS A 65 6.32 9.50 -4.60
CA LYS A 65 7.76 9.25 -4.73
C LYS A 65 8.16 8.01 -3.93
N ILE A 66 7.67 7.90 -2.69
CA ILE A 66 7.91 6.73 -1.82
C ILE A 66 7.37 5.46 -2.48
N ALA A 67 6.13 5.49 -2.99
CA ALA A 67 5.54 4.34 -3.69
C ALA A 67 6.38 3.89 -4.88
N MET A 68 6.86 4.82 -5.71
CA MET A 68 7.69 4.49 -6.87
C MET A 68 9.04 3.90 -6.46
N MET A 69 9.70 4.46 -5.44
CA MET A 69 10.95 3.89 -4.91
C MET A 69 10.78 2.45 -4.42
N THR A 70 9.67 2.15 -3.72
CA THR A 70 9.36 0.78 -3.28
C THR A 70 9.10 -0.16 -4.47
N LEU A 71 8.37 0.31 -5.50
CA LEU A 71 8.11 -0.50 -6.70
C LEU A 71 9.38 -0.75 -7.52
N ASP A 72 10.26 0.24 -7.65
CA ASP A 72 11.52 0.10 -8.38
C ASP A 72 12.41 -1.00 -7.76
N ALA A 73 12.54 -1.02 -6.43
CA ALA A 73 13.23 -2.10 -5.73
C ALA A 73 12.45 -3.43 -5.82
N GLY A 74 11.13 -3.41 -5.64
CA GLY A 74 10.28 -4.60 -5.66
C GLY A 74 10.29 -5.34 -7.01
N ARG A 75 10.40 -4.62 -8.13
CA ARG A 75 10.46 -5.22 -9.49
C ARG A 75 11.63 -6.19 -9.64
N ILE A 76 12.78 -5.89 -9.02
CA ILE A 76 13.94 -6.79 -9.03
C ILE A 76 13.59 -8.08 -8.29
N GLY A 77 12.94 -7.99 -7.13
CA GLY A 77 12.49 -9.16 -6.36
C GLY A 77 11.50 -10.04 -7.12
N ILE A 78 10.56 -9.43 -7.86
CA ILE A 78 9.62 -10.18 -8.72
C ILE A 78 10.36 -10.88 -9.87
N ALA A 79 11.33 -10.22 -10.52
CA ALA A 79 12.13 -10.85 -11.56
C ALA A 79 12.93 -12.05 -11.02
N SER A 80 13.52 -11.92 -9.84
CA SER A 80 14.21 -13.03 -9.16
C SER A 80 13.24 -14.17 -8.79
N GLN A 81 12.02 -13.85 -8.33
CA GLN A 81 10.99 -14.86 -8.05
C GLN A 81 10.61 -15.63 -9.32
N ALA A 82 10.40 -14.93 -10.44
CA ALA A 82 10.08 -15.57 -11.71
C ALA A 82 11.22 -16.47 -12.20
N LEU A 83 12.46 -16.01 -12.09
CA LEU A 83 13.64 -16.80 -12.46
C LEU A 83 13.78 -18.05 -11.60
N GLY A 84 13.53 -17.97 -10.29
CA GLY A 84 13.63 -19.13 -9.40
C GLY A 84 12.54 -20.18 -9.60
N ILE A 85 11.44 -19.84 -10.26
CA ILE A 85 10.35 -20.77 -10.62
C ILE A 85 10.66 -21.50 -11.94
N ALA A 86 11.35 -20.84 -12.87
CA ALA A 86 11.67 -21.35 -14.21
C ALA A 86 12.66 -22.51 -14.16
#